data_AF-A0A9E5L2Q1-F1
#
_entry.id   AF-A0A9E5L2Q1-F1
#
_cell.length_a   1.000
_cell.length_b   1.000
_cell.length_c   1.000
_cell.angle_alpha   90.00
_cell.angle_beta   90.00
_cell.angle_gamma   90.00
#
_symmetry.space_group_name_H-M   'P 1'
#
loop_
_entity.id
_entity.type
_entity.pdbx_description
1 polymer ?
#
loop_
_entity_poly.entity_id
_entity_poly.type
_entity_poly.pdbx_seq_one_letter_code
_entity_poly.pdbx_strand_id
1 'polypeptide(L)' 'MEQKEMERVFTRLFHTEDGKKALAYLQVMTFQRAHGPMASDEQLRYAEGQRSLVATILRMIDRGKAG' A
#
# COMPACT_ATOMS: atom_id res chain seq x y z
N MET A 1 17.24 10.69 -0.45
CA MET A 1 15.93 11.18 -0.94
C MET A 1 15.14 11.62 0.26
N GLU A 2 14.59 12.84 0.24
CA GLU A 2 13.81 13.34 1.37
C GLU A 2 12.41 12.72 1.41
N GLN A 3 11.86 12.49 2.60
CA GLN A 3 10.54 11.86 2.75
C GLN A 3 9.42 12.63 2.04
N LYS A 4 9.43 13.97 2.15
CA LYS A 4 8.45 14.86 1.49
C LYS A 4 8.51 14.77 -0.03
N GLU A 5 9.70 14.63 -0.59
CA GLU A 5 9.88 14.44 -2.03
C GLU A 5 9.15 13.17 -2.48
N MET A 6 9.34 12.06 -1.74
CA MET A 6 8.66 10.81 -2.06
C MET A 6 7.15 10.89 -1.87
N GLU A 7 6.66 11.52 -0.80
CA GLU A 7 5.21 11.74 -0.62
C GLU A 7 4.59 12.43 -1.85
N ARG A 8 5.26 13.44 -2.43
CA ARG A 8 4.83 14.10 -3.68
C ARG A 8 4.92 13.19 -4.90
N VAL A 9 6.00 12.40 -5.03
CA VAL A 9 6.15 11.42 -6.13
C VAL A 9 5.04 10.38 -6.10
N PHE A 10 4.79 9.77 -4.94
CA PHE A 10 3.72 8.79 -4.74
C PHE A 10 2.35 9.40 -5.05
N THR A 11 2.09 10.60 -4.54
CA THR A 11 0.84 11.32 -4.79
C THR A 11 0.62 11.56 -6.29
N ARG A 12 1.62 12.09 -7.00
CA ARG A 12 1.51 12.35 -8.44
C ARG A 12 1.31 11.06 -9.24
N LEU A 13 2.07 10.01 -8.94
CA LEU A 13 2.00 8.73 -9.64
C LEU A 13 0.61 8.09 -9.48
N PHE A 14 0.11 8.00 -8.24
CA PHE A 14 -1.14 7.33 -7.92
C PHE A 14 -2.40 8.16 -8.20
N HIS A 15 -2.25 9.42 -8.65
CA HIS A 15 -3.35 10.21 -9.21
C HIS A 15 -3.64 9.91 -10.68
N THR A 16 -2.72 9.28 -11.40
CA THR A 16 -2.96 8.83 -12.79
C THR A 16 -3.98 7.69 -12.82
N GLU A 17 -4.67 7.50 -13.95
CA GLU A 17 -5.67 6.42 -14.08
C GLU A 17 -5.07 5.03 -13.87
N ASP A 18 -3.90 4.76 -14.44
CA ASP A 18 -3.23 3.47 -14.24
C ASP A 18 -2.60 3.35 -12.85
N GLY A 19 -2.15 4.47 -12.26
CA GLY A 19 -1.75 4.51 -10.85
C GLY A 19 -2.89 4.09 -9.93
N LYS A 20 -4.10 4.65 -10.11
CA LYS A 20 -5.29 4.25 -9.33
C LYS A 20 -5.60 2.76 -9.47
N LYS A 21 -5.53 2.20 -10.68
CA LYS A 21 -5.73 0.75 -10.92
C LYS A 21 -4.68 -0.08 -10.19
N ALA A 22 -3.40 0.29 -10.29
CA ALA A 22 -2.32 -0.41 -9.60
C ALA A 22 -2.51 -0.36 -8.07
N LEU A 23 -2.87 0.80 -7.51
CA LEU A 23 -3.12 0.95 -6.08
C LEU A 23 -4.33 0.13 -5.62
N ALA A 24 -5.40 0.11 -6.40
CA ALA A 24 -6.57 -0.72 -6.12
C ALA A 24 -6.18 -2.21 -6.12
N TYR A 25 -5.41 -2.66 -7.12
CA TYR A 25 -4.92 -4.03 -7.19
C TYR A 25 -4.06 -4.43 -5.97
N LEU A 26 -3.14 -3.56 -5.55
CA LEU A 26 -2.34 -3.77 -4.34
C LEU A 26 -3.21 -3.90 -3.08
N GLN A 27 -4.25 -3.07 -2.95
CA GLN A 27 -5.19 -3.14 -1.82
C GLN A 27 -5.96 -4.46 -1.81
N VAL A 28 -6.44 -4.93 -2.95
CA VAL A 28 -7.11 -6.24 -3.07
C VAL A 28 -6.16 -7.37 -2.67
N MET A 29 -4.93 -7.38 -3.22
CA MET A 29 -3.94 -8.42 -2.94
C MET A 29 -3.56 -8.55 -1.46
N THR A 30 -3.65 -7.46 -0.70
CA THR A 30 -3.12 -7.38 0.67
C THR A 30 -4.19 -7.33 1.75
N PHE A 31 -5.22 -6.48 1.59
CA PHE A 31 -6.26 -6.30 2.60
C PHE A 31 -7.44 -7.26 2.42
N GLN A 32 -7.74 -7.68 1.19
CA GLN A 32 -8.88 -8.56 0.91
C GLN A 32 -8.49 -10.04 0.85
N ARG A 33 -7.23 -10.37 1.14
CA ARG A 33 -6.74 -11.74 1.15
C ARG A 33 -7.19 -12.46 2.43
N ALA A 34 -8.05 -13.47 2.27
CA ALA A 34 -8.41 -14.38 3.34
C ALA A 34 -7.35 -15.48 3.50
N HIS A 35 -7.02 -15.80 4.74
CA HIS A 35 -6.19 -16.95 5.10
C HIS A 35 -7.07 -18.00 5.77
N GLY A 36 -6.93 -19.26 5.34
CA GLY A 36 -7.65 -20.37 5.96
C GLY A 36 -7.16 -20.67 7.38
N PRO A 37 -7.90 -21.47 8.14
CA PRO A 37 -7.58 -21.79 9.54
C PRO A 37 -6.24 -22.53 9.71
N MET A 38 -5.74 -23.15 8.64
CA MET A 38 -4.46 -23.88 8.63
C MET A 38 -3.28 -23.02 8.16
N ALA A 39 -3.45 -21.70 8.01
CA ALA A 39 -2.34 -20.82 7.66
C ALA A 39 -1.31 -20.78 8.80
N SER A 40 -0.03 -20.89 8.45
CA SER A 40 1.04 -20.84 9.45
C SER A 40 1.27 -19.41 9.95
N ASP A 41 1.85 -19.28 11.13
CA ASP A 41 2.21 -17.98 11.69
C ASP A 41 3.17 -17.19 10.78
N GLU A 42 4.10 -17.86 10.11
CA GLU A 42 5.01 -17.23 9.14
C GLU A 42 4.25 -16.63 7.96
N GLN A 43 3.24 -17.34 7.45
CA GLN A 43 2.40 -16.85 6.35
C GLN A 43 1.58 -15.64 6.78
N LEU A 44 1.02 -15.67 7.99
CA LEU A 44 0.25 -14.57 8.55
C LEU A 44 1.13 -13.34 8.81
N ARG A 45 2.33 -13.53 9.37
CA ARG A 45 3.31 -12.45 9.58
C ARG A 45 3.78 -11.83 8.25
N TYR A 46 4.03 -12.66 7.24
CA TYR A 46 4.38 -12.18 5.91
C TYR A 46 3.26 -11.34 5.29
N ALA A 47 2.01 -11.81 5.38
CA ALA A 47 0.84 -11.07 4.91
C ALA A 47 0.67 -9.73 5.65
N GLU A 48 0.92 -9.70 6.95
CA GLU A 48 0.90 -8.46 7.74
C GLU A 48 1.98 -7.47 7.31
N GLY A 49 3.19 -7.95 6.99
CA GLY A 49 4.24 -7.13 6.41
C GLY A 49 3.81 -6.47 5.09
N GLN A 50 3.12 -7.23 4.23
CA GLN A 50 2.58 -6.69 2.97
C GLN A 50 1.49 -5.62 3.23
N ARG A 51 0.58 -5.86 4.18
CA ARG A 51 -0.45 -4.87 4.58
C ARG A 51 0.17 -3.58 5.12
N SER A 52 1.18 -3.70 5.99
CA SER A 52 1.89 -2.55 6.55
C SER A 52 2.58 -1.69 5.48
N LEU A 53 3.17 -2.33 4.47
CA LEU A 53 3.78 -1.65 3.33
C LEU A 53 2.74 -0.86 2.51
N VAL A 54 1.62 -1.50 2.12
CA VAL A 54 0.57 -0.82 1.34
C VAL A 54 -0.07 0.31 2.16
N ALA A 55 -0.30 0.11 3.47
CA ALA A 55 -0.77 1.17 4.36
C ALA A 55 0.20 2.36 4.42
N THR A 56 1.51 2.10 4.35
CA THR A 56 2.53 3.15 4.31
C THR A 56 2.47 3.95 3.01
N ILE A 57 2.28 3.28 1.87
CA ILE A 57 2.07 3.95 0.57
C ILE A 57 0.83 4.85 0.62
N LEU A 58 -0.29 4.35 1.17
CA LEU A 58 -1.51 5.14 1.33
C LEU A 58 -1.28 6.39 2.19
N ARG A 59 -0.56 6.26 3.32
CA ARG A 59 -0.18 7.40 4.16
C ARG A 59 0.71 8.41 3.43
N MET A 60 1.64 7.95 2.60
CA MET A 60 2.50 8.84 1.80
C MET A 60 1.68 9.64 0.79
N ILE A 61 0.72 8.99 0.12
CA ILE A 61 -0.19 9.66 -0.81
C ILE A 61 -1.06 10.70 -0.09
N ASP A 62 -1.56 10.37 1.10
CA ASP A 62 -2.40 11.29 1.87
C ASP A 62 -1.62 12.53 2.34
N ARG A 63 -0.42 12.32 2.89
CA ARG A 63 0.48 13.43 3.31
C ARG A 63 0.91 14.31 2.16
N GLY A 64 1.19 13.73 0.99
CA GLY A 64 1.58 14.49 -0.20
C GLY A 64 0.45 15.29 -0.84
N LYS A 65 -0.82 15.08 -0.44
CA LYS A 65 -1.95 15.95 -0.81
C LYS A 65 -2.10 17.17 0.12
N ALA A 66 -1.62 17.06 1.36
CA ALA A 66 -1.82 18.07 2.40
C ALA A 66 -0.73 19.16 2.46
N GLY A 67 0.34 19.05 1.65
CA GLY A 67 1.46 20.02 1.61
C GLY A 67 2.02 20.22 0.21
#